data_AF-A0A6A4FI05-F1
#
_entry.id   AF-A0A6A4FI05-F1
#
_cell.length_a   1.000
_cell.length_b   1.000
_cell.length_c   1.000
_cell.angle_alpha   90.00
_cell.angle_beta   90.00
_cell.angle_gamma   90.00
#
_symmetry.space_group_name_H-M   'P 1'
#
loop_
_entity.id
_entity.type
_entity.pdbx_description
1 polymer ?
#
loop_
_entity_poly.entity_id
_entity_poly.type
_entity_poly.pdbx_seq_one_letter_code
_entity_poly.pdbx_strand_id
1 'polypeptide(L)'
;MGWLNRLESDCARSIDIVSRGLSGYNTKWYLKYAMPVIHDEITSGNYKPSLVTIWLGANDAALPDGSMSEQHVPIAAYQNNLAKLVQIFKAIAPDAGILLVTPPHVDDEVQKTSAKTEEGPRKDPRKSERNEMLVDGLHLNKAGNREMYHQLRDKISSDFPELSLKLERWQLPRFEDWVESDPWTPEESTTLDFTNVRVRG
;
A
#
# COMPACT_ATOMS: atom_id res chain seq x y z
N MET A 1 6.28 -13.02 -3.65
CA MET A 1 5.42 -12.39 -2.63
C MET A 1 5.79 -10.92 -2.56
N GLY A 2 4.86 -10.03 -2.87
CA GLY A 2 5.05 -8.58 -2.69
C GLY A 2 5.00 -8.20 -1.21
N TRP A 3 5.56 -7.06 -0.85
CA TRP A 3 5.59 -6.57 0.54
C TRP A 3 4.19 -6.40 1.14
N LEU A 4 3.22 -5.97 0.33
CA LEU A 4 1.85 -5.74 0.75
C LEU A 4 1.15 -7.04 1.18
N ASN A 5 1.26 -8.10 0.38
CA ASN A 5 0.67 -9.41 0.71
C ASN A 5 1.30 -9.99 1.99
N ARG A 6 2.59 -9.70 2.23
CA ARG A 6 3.26 -10.10 3.48
C ARG A 6 2.66 -9.34 4.66
N LEU A 7 2.48 -8.03 4.51
CA LEU A 7 1.86 -7.19 5.54
C LEU A 7 0.42 -7.66 5.85
N GLU A 8 -0.38 -7.96 4.82
CA GLU A 8 -1.73 -8.51 4.98
C GLU A 8 -1.72 -9.83 5.76
N SER A 9 -0.82 -10.75 5.39
CA SER A 9 -0.69 -12.04 6.05
C SER A 9 -0.27 -11.89 7.52
N ASP A 10 0.67 -11.00 7.82
CA ASP A 10 1.20 -10.82 9.18
C ASP A 10 0.21 -10.07 10.08
N CYS A 11 -0.61 -9.21 9.49
CA CYS A 11 -1.65 -8.44 10.17
C CYS A 11 -3.02 -9.13 10.17
N ALA A 12 -3.10 -10.35 9.64
CA ALA A 12 -4.35 -11.10 9.56
C ALA A 12 -4.96 -11.28 10.95
N ARG A 13 -6.22 -10.80 11.08
CA ARG A 13 -7.01 -10.74 12.33
C ARG A 13 -6.68 -9.58 13.28
N SER A 14 -5.77 -8.68 12.88
CA SER A 14 -5.39 -7.49 13.65
C SER A 14 -5.89 -6.20 13.00
N ILE A 15 -5.66 -6.04 11.70
CA ILE A 15 -6.13 -4.88 10.92
C ILE A 15 -6.44 -5.29 9.47
N ASP A 16 -7.37 -4.58 8.85
CA ASP A 16 -7.62 -4.69 7.42
C ASP A 16 -6.66 -3.80 6.63
N ILE A 17 -6.09 -4.34 5.56
CA ILE A 17 -5.27 -3.58 4.62
C ILE A 17 -6.06 -3.39 3.34
N VAL A 18 -6.25 -2.14 2.94
CA VAL A 18 -7.03 -1.80 1.74
C VAL A 18 -6.08 -1.30 0.66
N SER A 19 -5.82 -2.13 -0.34
CA SER A 19 -4.96 -1.78 -1.46
C SER A 19 -5.69 -0.93 -2.51
N ARG A 20 -5.06 0.19 -2.90
CA ARG A 20 -5.51 1.08 -3.99
C ARG A 20 -4.36 1.41 -4.94
N GLY A 21 -3.46 0.45 -5.15
CA GLY A 21 -2.34 0.55 -6.08
C GLY A 21 -2.79 0.34 -7.52
N LEU A 22 -2.40 1.24 -8.44
CA LEU A 22 -2.74 1.18 -9.85
C LEU A 22 -1.46 1.25 -10.69
N SER A 23 -1.15 0.19 -11.41
CA SER A 23 0.07 0.11 -12.22
C SER A 23 0.07 1.21 -13.30
N GLY A 24 1.23 1.85 -13.51
CA GLY A 24 1.41 2.94 -14.46
C GLY A 24 0.80 4.29 -14.05
N TYR A 25 0.10 4.39 -12.92
CA TYR A 25 -0.49 5.67 -12.51
C TYR A 25 0.58 6.65 -11.99
N ASN A 26 0.51 7.89 -12.45
CA ASN A 26 1.21 9.03 -11.87
C ASN A 26 0.26 9.84 -10.95
N THR A 27 0.78 10.85 -10.25
CA THR A 27 -0.02 11.65 -9.31
C THR A 27 -1.20 12.38 -9.97
N LYS A 28 -1.08 12.78 -11.25
CA LYS A 28 -2.13 13.46 -12.01
C LYS A 28 -3.34 12.53 -12.22
N TRP A 29 -3.10 11.31 -12.69
CA TRP A 29 -4.17 10.35 -12.94
C TRP A 29 -4.76 9.81 -11.65
N TYR A 30 -3.94 9.62 -10.61
CA TYR A 30 -4.42 9.19 -9.31
C TYR A 30 -5.41 10.19 -8.72
N LEU A 31 -5.08 11.48 -8.72
CA LEU A 31 -5.99 12.55 -8.29
C LEU A 31 -7.29 12.57 -9.10
N LYS A 32 -7.20 12.40 -10.42
CA LYS A 32 -8.35 12.55 -11.31
C LYS A 32 -9.31 11.36 -11.25
N TYR A 33 -8.78 10.14 -11.18
CA TYR A 33 -9.57 8.93 -11.41
C TYR A 33 -9.68 8.02 -10.18
N ALA A 34 -8.62 7.89 -9.38
CA ALA A 34 -8.63 7.01 -8.21
C ALA A 34 -9.23 7.72 -6.99
N MET A 35 -8.86 8.98 -6.76
CA MET A 35 -9.25 9.72 -5.57
C MET A 35 -10.78 9.89 -5.41
N PRO A 36 -11.59 10.11 -6.47
CA PRO A 36 -13.05 10.19 -6.30
C PRO A 36 -13.66 8.90 -5.73
N VAL A 37 -13.15 7.73 -6.16
CA VAL A 37 -13.63 6.43 -5.66
C VAL A 37 -13.23 6.23 -4.21
N ILE A 38 -11.95 6.47 -3.88
CA ILE A 38 -11.43 6.33 -2.51
C ILE A 38 -12.12 7.31 -1.56
N HIS A 39 -12.40 8.53 -2.03
CA HIS A 39 -13.14 9.52 -1.28
C HIS A 39 -14.52 8.97 -0.92
N ASP A 40 -15.29 8.50 -1.90
CA ASP A 40 -16.62 7.93 -1.67
C ASP A 40 -16.58 6.75 -0.69
N GLU A 41 -15.63 5.83 -0.84
CA GLU A 41 -15.48 4.68 0.05
C GLU A 41 -15.27 5.09 1.52
N ILE A 42 -14.43 6.10 1.77
CA ILE A 42 -14.16 6.59 3.13
C ILE A 42 -15.36 7.38 3.66
N THR A 43 -15.93 8.30 2.87
CA THR A 43 -17.02 9.16 3.34
C THR A 43 -18.34 8.42 3.49
N SER A 44 -18.56 7.36 2.72
CA SER A 44 -19.72 6.46 2.86
C SER A 44 -19.53 5.45 4.01
N GLY A 45 -18.35 5.43 4.65
CA GLY A 45 -18.08 4.60 5.82
C GLY A 45 -17.81 3.14 5.51
N ASN A 46 -17.45 2.79 4.27
CA ASN A 46 -17.09 1.41 3.90
C ASN A 46 -15.89 0.91 4.72
N TYR A 47 -14.98 1.83 5.06
CA TYR A 47 -13.89 1.61 6.02
C TYR A 47 -13.43 2.94 6.62
N LYS A 48 -12.70 2.88 7.74
CA LYS A 48 -12.14 4.05 8.44
C LYS A 48 -10.62 3.90 8.58
N PRO A 49 -9.81 4.61 7.76
CA PRO A 49 -8.36 4.47 7.82
C PRO A 49 -7.80 4.93 9.18
N SER A 50 -6.88 4.14 9.75
CA SER A 50 -6.02 4.59 10.86
C SER A 50 -4.65 5.10 10.36
N LEU A 51 -4.24 4.67 9.16
CA LEU A 51 -3.03 5.11 8.47
C LEU A 51 -3.27 5.08 6.97
N VAL A 52 -2.82 6.12 6.28
CA VAL A 52 -2.79 6.20 4.81
C VAL A 52 -1.34 6.27 4.36
N THR A 53 -0.92 5.35 3.50
CA THR A 53 0.39 5.37 2.88
C THR A 53 0.27 5.85 1.43
N ILE A 54 0.96 6.94 1.08
CA ILE A 54 1.00 7.46 -0.29
C ILE A 54 2.36 7.15 -0.88
N TRP A 55 2.38 6.28 -1.88
CA TRP A 55 3.60 5.88 -2.58
C TRP A 55 3.45 6.09 -4.09
N LEU A 56 3.65 7.32 -4.51
CA LEU A 56 3.58 7.78 -5.90
C LEU A 56 4.86 8.55 -6.22
N GLY A 57 5.15 8.73 -7.51
CA GLY A 57 6.28 9.53 -7.97
C GLY A 57 7.24 8.79 -8.90
N ALA A 58 7.24 7.45 -8.91
CA ALA A 58 8.14 6.68 -9.76
C ALA A 58 7.84 6.93 -11.26
N ASN A 59 6.55 6.86 -11.63
CA ASN A 59 6.07 7.14 -12.98
C ASN A 59 6.11 8.64 -13.31
N ASP A 60 5.83 9.51 -12.33
CA ASP A 60 5.95 10.97 -12.47
C ASP A 60 7.36 11.40 -12.88
N ALA A 61 8.38 10.69 -12.38
CA ALA A 61 9.79 10.90 -12.67
C ALA A 61 10.24 10.35 -14.03
N ALA A 62 9.33 9.83 -14.86
CA ALA A 62 9.64 9.44 -16.23
C ALA A 62 10.30 10.61 -16.99
N LEU A 63 11.32 10.34 -17.79
CA LEU A 63 11.99 11.40 -18.55
C LEU A 63 11.07 11.95 -19.66
N PRO A 64 11.00 13.27 -19.88
CA PRO A 64 10.18 13.87 -20.94
C PRO A 64 10.55 13.39 -22.36
N ASP A 65 11.78 12.96 -22.56
CA ASP A 65 12.35 12.40 -23.79
C ASP A 65 12.57 10.88 -23.72
N GLY A 66 12.09 10.23 -22.66
CA GLY A 66 12.20 8.79 -22.45
C GLY A 66 11.09 7.97 -23.11
N SER A 67 11.24 6.64 -23.05
CA SER A 67 10.29 5.69 -23.64
C SER A 67 8.90 5.74 -23.01
N MET A 68 8.78 6.20 -21.76
CA MET A 68 7.53 6.33 -21.00
C MET A 68 7.16 7.81 -20.74
N SER A 69 7.56 8.72 -21.63
CA SER A 69 7.38 10.18 -21.48
C SER A 69 5.92 10.60 -21.21
N GLU A 70 4.94 9.81 -21.61
CA GLU A 70 3.52 10.04 -21.32
C GLU A 70 3.17 10.00 -19.82
N GLN A 71 4.01 9.36 -19.00
CA GLN A 71 3.85 9.29 -17.55
C GLN A 71 4.45 10.50 -16.84
N HIS A 72 5.32 11.26 -17.51
CA HIS A 72 6.05 12.38 -16.91
C HIS A 72 5.12 13.42 -16.29
N VAL A 73 5.45 13.82 -15.07
CA VAL A 73 4.81 14.95 -14.39
C VAL A 73 5.90 15.93 -13.96
N PRO A 74 5.85 17.21 -14.41
CA PRO A 74 6.81 18.21 -13.99
C PRO A 74 6.87 18.35 -12.47
N ILE A 75 8.06 18.58 -11.91
CA ILE A 75 8.29 18.59 -10.45
C ILE A 75 7.32 19.50 -9.69
N ALA A 76 7.03 20.70 -10.22
CA ALA A 76 6.09 21.64 -9.61
C ALA A 76 4.66 21.08 -9.58
N ALA A 77 4.24 20.37 -10.64
CA ALA A 77 2.94 19.71 -10.68
C ALA A 77 2.89 18.52 -9.73
N TYR A 78 3.95 17.70 -9.66
CA TYR A 78 4.06 16.59 -8.73
C TYR A 78 3.94 17.04 -7.27
N GLN A 79 4.68 18.09 -6.87
CA GLN A 79 4.60 18.68 -5.54
C GLN A 79 3.17 19.16 -5.21
N ASN A 80 2.55 19.89 -6.14
CA ASN A 80 1.18 20.36 -5.97
C ASN A 80 0.17 19.20 -5.88
N ASN A 81 0.38 18.13 -6.65
CA ASN A 81 -0.50 16.98 -6.64
C ASN A 81 -0.40 16.20 -5.32
N LEU A 82 0.82 15.98 -4.82
CA LEU A 82 1.01 15.36 -3.50
C LEU A 82 0.40 16.19 -2.38
N ALA A 83 0.59 17.52 -2.41
CA ALA A 83 -0.02 18.41 -1.44
C ALA A 83 -1.55 18.27 -1.46
N LYS A 84 -2.18 18.25 -2.64
CA LYS A 84 -3.63 18.03 -2.78
C LYS A 84 -4.07 16.68 -2.21
N LEU A 85 -3.37 15.59 -2.52
CA LEU A 85 -3.69 14.27 -1.98
C LEU A 85 -3.65 14.27 -0.44
N VAL A 86 -2.60 14.83 0.14
CA VAL A 86 -2.47 14.96 1.61
C VAL A 86 -3.62 15.78 2.19
N GLN A 87 -3.98 16.91 1.58
CA GLN A 87 -5.09 17.73 2.08
C GLN A 87 -6.44 17.01 1.99
N ILE A 88 -6.69 16.27 0.91
CA ILE A 88 -7.92 15.47 0.76
C ILE A 88 -8.00 14.43 1.87
N PHE A 89 -6.94 13.65 2.09
CA PHE A 89 -6.94 12.62 3.14
C PHE A 89 -7.09 13.20 4.55
N LYS A 90 -6.45 14.33 4.85
CA LYS A 90 -6.64 15.05 6.12
C LYS A 90 -8.08 15.50 6.34
N ALA A 91 -8.80 15.84 5.26
CA ALA A 91 -10.19 16.29 5.34
C ALA A 91 -11.17 15.11 5.55
N ILE A 92 -10.98 14.00 4.85
CA ILE A 92 -11.91 12.85 4.88
C ILE A 92 -11.58 11.81 5.95
N ALA A 93 -10.35 11.79 6.45
CA ALA A 93 -9.86 10.88 7.48
C ALA A 93 -8.97 11.64 8.48
N PRO A 94 -9.55 12.58 9.26
CA PRO A 94 -8.78 13.48 10.13
C PRO A 94 -7.98 12.78 11.22
N ASP A 95 -8.43 11.60 11.67
CA ASP A 95 -7.77 10.80 12.71
C ASP A 95 -6.70 9.86 12.15
N ALA A 96 -6.56 9.76 10.82
CA ALA A 96 -5.60 8.87 10.19
C ALA A 96 -4.20 9.48 10.17
N GLY A 97 -3.19 8.67 10.51
CA GLY A 97 -1.81 8.99 10.17
C GLY A 97 -1.62 9.05 8.65
N ILE A 98 -0.68 9.86 8.17
CA ILE A 98 -0.28 9.89 6.76
C ILE A 98 1.21 9.64 6.66
N LEU A 99 1.60 8.62 5.91
CA LEU A 99 2.98 8.27 5.60
C LEU A 99 3.24 8.46 4.11
N LEU A 100 4.11 9.40 3.75
CA LEU A 100 4.60 9.54 2.39
C LEU A 100 5.81 8.62 2.19
N VAL A 101 5.73 7.74 1.19
CA VAL A 101 6.85 6.88 0.80
C VAL A 101 7.36 7.41 -0.52
N THR A 102 8.64 7.77 -0.56
CA THR A 102 9.28 8.22 -1.79
C THR A 102 9.56 7.01 -2.68
N PRO A 103 9.42 7.15 -4.01
CA PRO A 103 9.81 6.09 -4.93
C PRO A 103 11.31 5.77 -4.76
N PRO A 104 11.73 4.51 -4.97
CA PRO A 104 13.16 4.19 -5.03
C PRO A 104 13.83 5.02 -6.13
N HIS A 105 15.13 5.29 -5.98
CA HIS A 105 15.91 6.06 -6.95
C HIS A 105 15.75 5.46 -8.35
N VAL A 106 15.14 6.21 -9.26
CA VAL A 106 15.03 5.82 -10.66
C VAL A 106 16.34 6.18 -11.34
N ASP A 107 16.99 5.20 -11.98
CA ASP A 107 18.24 5.43 -12.70
C ASP A 107 17.94 6.04 -14.07
N ASP A 108 18.17 7.35 -14.22
CA ASP A 108 17.94 8.08 -15.47
C ASP A 108 18.65 7.46 -16.68
N GLU A 109 19.80 6.81 -16.46
CA GLU A 109 20.54 6.14 -17.54
C GLU A 109 19.88 4.82 -17.95
N VAL A 110 19.22 4.11 -17.03
CA VAL A 110 18.40 2.92 -17.33
C VAL A 110 17.09 3.30 -18.02
N GLN A 111 16.49 4.45 -17.66
CA GLN A 111 15.33 4.99 -18.37
C GLN A 111 15.62 5.32 -19.84
N LYS A 112 16.86 5.76 -20.15
CA LYS A 112 17.30 6.04 -21.53
C LYS A 112 17.72 4.78 -22.29
N THR A 113 18.27 3.76 -21.62
CA THR A 113 18.89 2.57 -22.26
C THR A 113 17.99 1.34 -22.41
N SER A 114 16.68 1.48 -22.23
CA SER A 114 15.73 0.54 -22.86
C SER A 114 15.86 0.51 -24.40
N ALA A 115 16.73 1.35 -24.98
CA ALA A 115 17.45 1.10 -26.21
C ALA A 115 18.94 0.75 -25.96
N LYS A 116 19.24 -0.55 -25.84
CA LYS A 116 20.56 -1.23 -25.99
C LYS A 116 21.62 -1.06 -24.89
N THR A 117 21.93 -2.22 -24.25
CA THR A 117 23.20 -2.76 -23.70
C THR A 117 24.23 -1.87 -22.99
N GLU A 118 24.76 -2.45 -21.90
CA GLU A 118 25.74 -1.97 -20.91
C GLU A 118 27.00 -1.26 -21.43
N GLU A 119 27.41 -0.18 -20.75
CA GLU A 119 28.71 0.06 -20.09
C GLU A 119 28.95 1.59 -19.90
N GLY A 120 29.06 2.07 -18.64
CA GLY A 120 29.33 3.48 -18.31
C GLY A 120 29.62 3.73 -16.81
N PRO A 121 30.33 4.80 -16.41
CA PRO A 121 31.39 4.75 -15.39
C PRO A 121 30.95 4.91 -13.92
N ARG A 122 31.70 4.20 -13.03
CA ARG A 122 31.81 4.23 -11.56
C ARG A 122 30.51 4.25 -10.73
N LYS A 123 30.19 3.06 -10.21
CA LYS A 123 29.11 2.72 -9.28
C LYS A 123 29.23 3.50 -7.95
N ASP A 124 28.26 4.36 -7.64
CA ASP A 124 27.93 4.64 -6.23
C ASP A 124 27.50 3.29 -5.62
N PRO A 125 28.20 2.77 -4.60
CA PRO A 125 27.90 1.45 -4.02
C PRO A 125 26.45 1.35 -3.53
N ARG A 126 25.86 2.47 -3.06
CA ARG A 126 24.44 2.52 -2.67
C ARG A 126 23.50 2.46 -3.87
N LYS A 127 23.95 2.89 -5.05
CA LYS A 127 23.19 2.78 -6.30
C LYS A 127 23.23 1.34 -6.83
N SER A 128 24.38 0.65 -6.74
CA SER A 128 24.45 -0.77 -7.11
C SER A 128 23.62 -1.66 -6.18
N GLU A 129 23.67 -1.44 -4.87
CA GLU A 129 22.86 -2.20 -3.91
C GLU A 129 21.35 -1.96 -4.12
N ARG A 130 20.94 -0.73 -4.46
CA ARG A 130 19.54 -0.44 -4.82
C ARG A 130 19.11 -1.11 -6.12
N ASN A 131 19.98 -1.12 -7.13
CA ASN A 131 19.66 -1.74 -8.42
C ASN A 131 19.50 -3.27 -8.27
N GLU A 132 20.24 -3.90 -7.36
CA GLU A 132 20.09 -5.33 -7.02
C GLU A 132 18.75 -5.67 -6.35
N MET A 133 17.99 -4.66 -5.90
CA MET A 133 16.65 -4.82 -5.32
C MET A 133 15.53 -4.63 -6.35
N LEU A 134 15.86 -4.37 -7.63
CA LEU A 134 14.92 -4.11 -8.71
C LEU A 134 14.92 -5.25 -9.73
N VAL A 135 13.81 -5.46 -10.43
CA VAL A 135 13.66 -6.46 -11.51
C VAL A 135 14.09 -5.86 -12.85
N ASP A 136 13.63 -4.64 -13.12
CA ASP A 136 13.75 -3.94 -14.40
C ASP A 136 14.29 -2.50 -14.22
N GLY A 137 14.91 -2.22 -13.07
CA GLY A 137 15.35 -0.87 -12.70
C GLY A 137 14.24 0.02 -12.12
N LEU A 138 13.02 -0.49 -11.95
CA LEU A 138 11.89 0.25 -11.37
C LEU A 138 11.09 -0.59 -10.34
N HIS A 139 10.69 -1.80 -10.69
CA HIS A 139 9.88 -2.68 -9.86
C HIS A 139 10.73 -3.47 -8.88
N LEU A 140 10.29 -3.56 -7.62
CA LEU A 140 11.01 -4.32 -6.60
C LEU A 140 10.99 -5.82 -6.89
N ASN A 141 12.15 -6.45 -6.76
CA ASN A 141 12.28 -7.90 -6.77
C ASN A 141 11.96 -8.47 -5.37
N LYS A 142 12.17 -9.78 -5.18
CA LYS A 142 11.88 -10.45 -3.89
C LYS A 142 12.67 -9.84 -2.72
N ALA A 143 13.93 -9.48 -2.93
CA ALA A 143 14.77 -8.85 -1.90
C ALA A 143 14.30 -7.43 -1.60
N GLY A 144 14.04 -6.62 -2.63
CA GLY A 144 13.51 -5.26 -2.47
C GLY A 144 12.15 -5.22 -1.75
N ASN A 145 11.25 -6.14 -2.07
CA ASN A 145 9.97 -6.27 -1.35
C ASN A 145 10.17 -6.64 0.12
N ARG A 146 11.15 -7.50 0.44
CA ARG A 146 11.46 -7.85 1.84
C ARG A 146 11.95 -6.64 2.61
N GLU A 147 12.86 -5.88 2.00
CA GLU A 147 13.45 -4.70 2.61
C GLU A 147 12.42 -3.59 2.85
N MET A 148 11.57 -3.31 1.85
CA MET A 148 10.48 -2.35 1.99
C MET A 148 9.51 -2.71 3.12
N TYR A 149 9.19 -4.00 3.27
CA TYR A 149 8.36 -4.47 4.38
C TYR A 149 8.98 -4.11 5.74
N HIS A 150 10.29 -4.32 5.92
CA HIS A 150 10.97 -4.02 7.18
C HIS A 150 11.01 -2.52 7.45
N GLN A 151 11.42 -1.71 6.47
CA GLN A 151 11.45 -0.26 6.63
C GLN A 151 10.07 0.32 6.94
N LEU A 152 9.01 -0.20 6.31
CA LEU A 152 7.65 0.24 6.59
C LEU A 152 7.23 -0.14 8.02
N ARG A 153 7.51 -1.36 8.47
CA ARG A 153 7.20 -1.80 9.85
C ARG A 153 7.96 -0.99 10.89
N ASP A 154 9.25 -0.75 10.68
CA ASP A 154 10.08 0.06 11.57
C ASP A 154 9.56 1.50 11.64
N LYS A 155 9.16 2.06 10.48
CA LYS A 155 8.61 3.41 10.42
C LYS A 155 7.25 3.51 11.12
N ILE A 156 6.39 2.52 10.96
CA ILE A 156 5.11 2.44 11.68
C ILE A 156 5.34 2.33 13.19
N SER A 157 6.28 1.49 13.61
CA SER A 157 6.63 1.31 15.03
C SER A 157 7.15 2.60 15.67
N SER A 158 8.04 3.31 14.97
CA SER A 158 8.64 4.56 15.42
C SER A 158 7.62 5.72 15.49
N ASP A 159 6.86 5.93 14.42
CA ASP A 159 6.07 7.15 14.25
C ASP A 159 4.60 6.99 14.64
N PHE A 160 4.10 5.74 14.68
CA PHE A 160 2.71 5.41 14.98
C PHE A 160 2.62 4.25 16.00
N PRO A 161 3.20 4.39 17.21
CA PRO A 161 3.36 3.29 18.16
C PRO A 161 2.03 2.66 18.60
N GLU A 162 0.96 3.47 18.76
CA GLU A 162 -0.37 2.94 19.07
C GLU A 162 -0.94 2.05 17.97
N LEU A 163 -0.69 2.41 16.70
CA LEU A 163 -1.07 1.59 15.57
C LEU A 163 -0.22 0.32 15.52
N SER A 164 1.08 0.43 15.80
CA SER A 164 1.97 -0.74 15.86
C SER A 164 1.48 -1.79 16.87
N LEU A 165 1.04 -1.36 18.05
CA LEU A 165 0.44 -2.26 19.04
C LEU A 165 -0.83 -2.95 18.51
N LYS A 166 -1.64 -2.25 17.73
CA LYS A 166 -2.83 -2.84 17.09
C LYS A 166 -2.47 -3.89 16.05
N LEU A 167 -1.36 -3.74 15.31
CA LEU A 167 -0.93 -4.75 14.32
C LEU A 167 -0.62 -6.11 14.97
N GLU A 168 -0.24 -6.10 16.24
CA GLU A 168 0.18 -7.30 16.99
C GLU A 168 -0.95 -7.95 17.80
N ARG A 169 -2.12 -7.31 17.87
CA ARG A 169 -3.24 -7.76 18.70
C ARG A 169 -4.38 -8.28 17.83
N TRP A 170 -4.76 -9.54 18.03
CA TRP A 170 -5.96 -10.08 17.40
C TRP A 170 -7.20 -9.37 17.94
N GLN A 171 -8.12 -9.04 17.04
CA GLN A 171 -9.37 -8.35 17.39
C GLN A 171 -10.35 -9.27 18.12
N LEU A 172 -10.29 -10.58 17.85
CA LEU A 172 -11.14 -11.59 18.46
C LEU A 172 -10.31 -12.51 19.38
N PRO A 173 -10.87 -12.93 20.54
CA PRO A 173 -10.25 -13.94 21.40
C PRO A 173 -10.07 -15.27 20.65
N ARG A 174 -9.23 -16.15 21.19
CA ARG A 174 -9.07 -17.48 20.60
C ARG A 174 -10.32 -18.31 20.89
N PHE A 175 -10.60 -19.30 20.05
CA PHE A 175 -11.81 -20.11 20.24
C PHE A 175 -11.79 -20.85 21.58
N GLU A 176 -10.61 -21.24 22.09
CA GLU A 176 -10.46 -21.89 23.39
C GLU A 176 -10.99 -21.01 24.54
N ASP A 177 -10.86 -19.69 24.42
CA ASP A 177 -11.36 -18.75 25.41
C ASP A 177 -12.92 -18.71 25.42
N TRP A 178 -13.56 -19.15 24.35
CA TRP A 178 -15.03 -19.22 24.21
C TRP A 178 -15.60 -20.60 24.57
N VAL A 179 -14.84 -21.69 24.39
CA VAL A 179 -15.32 -23.06 24.68
C VAL A 179 -15.79 -23.20 26.13
N GLU A 180 -15.11 -22.59 27.09
CA GLU A 180 -15.49 -22.65 28.51
C GLU A 180 -16.73 -21.83 28.85
N SER A 181 -17.10 -20.86 28.01
CA SER A 181 -18.23 -19.94 28.22
C SER A 181 -19.38 -20.16 27.25
N ASP A 182 -19.30 -21.18 26.38
CA ASP A 182 -20.32 -21.48 25.39
C ASP A 182 -21.59 -22.02 26.10
N PRO A 183 -22.71 -21.27 26.08
CA PRO A 183 -23.95 -21.71 26.71
C PRO A 183 -24.67 -22.81 25.92
N TRP A 184 -24.16 -23.19 24.74
CA TRP A 184 -24.78 -24.17 23.88
C TRP A 184 -24.83 -25.57 24.54
N THR A 185 -26.02 -26.17 24.54
CA THR A 185 -26.21 -27.57 24.90
C THR A 185 -26.94 -28.31 23.77
N PRO A 186 -26.71 -29.63 23.58
CA PRO A 186 -27.29 -30.38 22.47
C PRO A 186 -28.82 -30.43 22.43
N GLU A 187 -29.49 -30.08 23.53
CA GLU A 187 -30.94 -30.25 23.72
C GLU A 187 -31.78 -29.07 23.20
N GLU A 188 -31.16 -27.93 22.88
CA GLU A 188 -31.84 -26.71 22.38
C GLU A 188 -31.75 -26.55 20.84
N SER A 189 -31.88 -27.65 20.10
CA SER A 189 -32.00 -27.61 18.64
C SER A 189 -33.37 -27.07 18.23
N THR A 190 -33.53 -25.75 18.23
CA THR A 190 -34.65 -25.09 17.55
C THR A 190 -34.49 -25.26 16.04
N THR A 191 -35.55 -25.73 15.38
CA THR A 191 -35.63 -25.76 13.91
C THR A 191 -35.54 -24.34 13.38
N LEU A 192 -34.36 -23.93 12.93
CA LEU A 192 -34.16 -22.66 12.23
C LEU A 192 -34.81 -22.75 10.84
N ASP A 193 -35.70 -21.80 10.56
CA ASP A 193 -36.35 -21.68 9.26
C ASP A 193 -35.41 -20.96 8.27
N PHE A 194 -34.92 -21.71 7.28
CA PHE A 194 -34.04 -21.23 6.22
C PHE A 194 -34.78 -20.82 4.95
N THR A 195 -36.12 -20.68 4.97
CA THR A 195 -36.93 -20.34 3.78
C THR A 195 -36.49 -19.06 3.06
N ASN A 196 -35.78 -18.15 3.74
CA ASN A 196 -35.24 -16.91 3.15
C ASN A 196 -33.72 -16.92 2.91
N VAL A 197 -33.02 -18.04 3.11
CA VAL A 197 -31.59 -18.15 2.81
C VAL A 197 -31.40 -18.70 1.40
N ARG A 198 -30.90 -17.85 0.50
CA ARG A 198 -30.49 -18.27 -0.84
C ARG A 198 -29.00 -18.59 -0.85
N VAL A 199 -28.67 -19.87 -0.96
CA VAL A 199 -27.31 -20.31 -1.24
C VAL A 199 -27.09 -20.26 -2.75
N ARG A 200 -26.10 -19.49 -3.21
CA ARG A 200 -25.62 -19.56 -4.59
C ARG A 200 -24.40 -20.49 -4.62
N GLY A 201 -24.51 -21.58 -5.37
CA GLY A 201 -23.37 -22.42 -5.77
C GLY A 201 -22.65 -21.87 -6.99
#